data_AF-A0AA35WC54-F1
#
_entry.id   AF-A0AA35WC54-F1
#
_cell.length_a   1.000
_cell.length_b   1.000
_cell.length_c   1.000
_cell.angle_alpha   90.00
_cell.angle_beta   90.00
_cell.angle_gamma   90.00
#
_symmetry.space_group_name_H-M   'P 1'
#
loop_
_entity.id
_entity.type
_entity.pdbx_description
1 polymer ?
#
loop_
_entity_poly.entity_id
_entity_poly.type
_entity_poly.pdbx_seq_one_letter_code
_entity_poly.pdbx_strand_id
1 'polypeptide(L)'
;MPRQAAVANLQKQQQEPQVTTHQYQQASEHFLAQARQELADADLPQASEKGWGATAQILKAVAEQRGWDHSRHRHHLVTVSRLRAETGAGDIRRLFNTASALHENFYENTMQTFEVAEGLDDVEALMDKLIPLLSQTESRPL
;
A
#
# COMPACT_ATOMS: atom_id res chain seq x y z
N MET A 1 34.92 26.54 -25.45
CA MET A 1 34.77 25.38 -26.35
C MET A 1 34.77 24.11 -25.50
N PRO A 2 33.80 23.18 -25.68
CA PRO A 2 33.37 22.20 -24.68
C PRO A 2 34.01 20.80 -24.88
N ARG A 3 34.11 20.01 -23.79
CA ARG A 3 34.25 18.54 -23.79
C ARG A 3 33.37 18.03 -22.64
N GLN A 4 32.07 17.82 -22.83
CA GLN A 4 31.50 16.53 -23.23
C GLN A 4 32.30 15.32 -22.69
N ALA A 5 32.10 14.95 -21.42
CA ALA A 5 32.37 13.59 -20.91
C ALA A 5 31.87 13.33 -19.47
N ALA A 6 30.85 14.02 -18.95
CA ALA A 6 30.43 13.83 -17.56
C ALA A 6 28.91 13.83 -17.33
N VAL A 7 28.13 13.41 -18.33
CA VAL A 7 26.66 13.28 -18.18
C VAL A 7 26.16 11.85 -18.36
N ALA A 8 27.06 10.87 -18.48
CA ALA A 8 26.71 9.48 -18.73
C ALA A 8 26.87 8.57 -17.51
N ASN A 9 26.83 9.11 -16.28
CA ASN A 9 26.67 8.26 -15.11
C ASN A 9 25.19 8.16 -14.78
N LEU A 10 24.56 7.25 -15.54
CA LEU A 10 23.18 6.83 -15.43
C LEU A 10 22.80 6.64 -13.96
N GLN A 11 21.85 7.47 -13.53
CA GLN A 11 20.90 7.10 -12.50
C GLN A 11 20.25 5.79 -12.94
N LYS A 12 20.81 4.65 -12.52
CA LYS A 12 20.02 3.43 -12.36
C LYS A 12 19.07 3.70 -11.20
N GLN A 13 18.03 4.49 -11.47
CA GLN A 13 16.80 4.37 -10.72
C GLN A 13 16.42 2.91 -10.90
N GLN A 14 16.40 2.17 -9.79
CA GLN A 14 15.94 0.79 -9.75
C GLN A 14 14.47 0.85 -10.18
N GLN A 15 14.22 0.74 -11.48
CA GLN A 15 12.88 0.54 -11.99
C GLN A 15 12.46 -0.82 -11.43
N GLU A 16 11.51 -0.79 -10.48
CA GLU A 16 10.82 -2.01 -10.07
C GLU A 16 10.33 -2.69 -11.37
N PRO A 17 10.42 -4.04 -11.47
CA PRO A 17 9.84 -4.75 -12.61
C PRO A 17 8.40 -4.27 -12.80
N GLN A 18 7.92 -4.17 -14.05
CA GLN A 18 6.56 -3.73 -14.29
C GLN A 18 5.58 -4.74 -13.70
N VAL A 19 5.05 -4.42 -12.51
CA VAL A 19 4.03 -5.18 -11.81
C VAL A 19 2.69 -4.56 -12.19
N THR A 20 1.76 -5.41 -12.62
CA THR A 20 0.42 -4.97 -13.02
C THR A 20 -0.45 -4.64 -11.80
N THR A 21 -1.47 -3.79 -11.98
CA THR A 21 -2.53 -3.55 -10.99
C THR A 21 -3.04 -4.86 -10.36
N HIS A 22 -3.28 -5.88 -11.19
CA HIS A 22 -3.79 -7.19 -10.74
C HIS A 22 -2.79 -7.93 -9.84
N GLN A 23 -1.50 -7.92 -10.17
CA GLN A 23 -0.48 -8.55 -9.32
C GLN A 23 -0.36 -7.86 -7.96
N TYR A 24 -0.46 -6.53 -7.92
CA TYR A 24 -0.50 -5.79 -6.66
C TYR A 24 -1.75 -6.13 -5.84
N GLN A 25 -2.92 -6.22 -6.46
CA GLN A 25 -4.15 -6.63 -5.77
C GLN A 25 -4.01 -8.05 -5.19
N GLN A 26 -3.55 -9.02 -5.97
CA GLN A 26 -3.34 -10.39 -5.50
C GLN A 26 -2.33 -10.48 -4.35
N ALA A 27 -1.24 -9.71 -4.43
CA ALA A 27 -0.27 -9.63 -3.36
C ALA A 27 -0.89 -9.04 -2.08
N SER A 28 -1.75 -8.05 -2.20
CA SER A 28 -2.48 -7.46 -1.07
C SER A 28 -3.36 -8.48 -0.36
N GLU A 29 -4.19 -9.20 -1.11
CA GLU A 29 -5.07 -10.26 -0.61
C GLU A 29 -4.26 -11.38 0.05
N HIS A 30 -3.16 -11.79 -0.56
CA HIS A 30 -2.25 -12.79 0.00
C HIS A 30 -1.65 -12.34 1.34
N PHE A 31 -1.18 -11.10 1.42
CA PHE A 31 -0.62 -10.57 2.66
C PHE A 31 -1.66 -10.48 3.78
N LEU A 32 -2.90 -10.09 3.49
CA LEU A 32 -3.95 -10.05 4.51
C LEU A 32 -4.24 -11.48 5.03
N ALA A 33 -4.32 -12.46 4.15
CA ALA A 33 -4.48 -13.86 4.56
C ALA A 33 -3.31 -14.35 5.44
N GLN A 34 -2.07 -14.01 5.09
CA GLN A 34 -0.91 -14.29 5.93
C GLN A 34 -1.01 -13.57 7.28
N ALA A 35 -1.39 -12.30 7.31
CA ALA A 35 -1.53 -11.53 8.55
C ALA A 35 -2.49 -12.18 9.55
N ARG A 36 -3.62 -12.71 9.04
CA ARG A 36 -4.61 -13.43 9.85
C ARG A 36 -4.05 -14.76 10.37
N GLN A 37 -3.22 -15.45 9.59
CA GLN A 37 -2.55 -16.68 10.04
C GLN A 37 -1.55 -16.38 11.16
N GLU A 38 -0.67 -15.39 10.98
CA GLU A 38 0.31 -14.98 12.01
C GLU A 38 -0.41 -14.56 13.31
N LEU A 39 -1.55 -13.85 13.20
CA LEU A 39 -2.37 -13.50 14.35
C LEU A 39 -2.92 -14.74 15.08
N ALA A 40 -3.39 -15.74 14.33
CA ALA A 40 -3.88 -17.00 14.90
C ALA A 40 -2.76 -17.79 15.61
N ASP A 41 -1.54 -17.68 15.11
CA ASP A 41 -0.33 -18.26 15.69
C ASP A 41 0.30 -17.39 16.81
N ALA A 42 -0.35 -16.26 17.14
CA ALA A 42 0.06 -15.28 18.14
C ALA A 42 1.40 -14.56 17.85
N ASP A 43 1.88 -14.55 16.61
CA ASP A 43 3.01 -13.73 16.16
C ASP A 43 2.53 -12.31 15.78
N LEU A 44 2.35 -11.47 16.81
CA LEU A 44 1.81 -10.12 16.66
C LEU A 44 2.67 -9.19 15.78
N PRO A 45 4.01 -9.20 15.88
CA PRO A 45 4.86 -8.44 14.97
C PRO A 45 4.68 -8.85 13.51
N GLN A 46 4.70 -10.16 13.21
CA GLN A 46 4.51 -10.62 11.82
C GLN A 46 3.11 -10.34 11.31
N ALA A 47 2.07 -10.56 12.14
CA ALA A 47 0.70 -10.20 11.77
C ALA A 47 0.60 -8.72 11.37
N SER A 48 1.26 -7.85 12.13
CA SER A 48 1.26 -6.40 11.89
C SER A 48 2.02 -6.01 10.62
N GLU A 49 3.20 -6.61 10.38
CA GLU A 49 3.98 -6.39 9.15
C GLU A 49 3.24 -6.87 7.90
N LYS A 50 2.58 -8.03 7.97
CA LYS A 50 1.77 -8.54 6.86
C LYS A 50 0.54 -7.66 6.62
N GLY A 51 -0.11 -7.14 7.66
CA GLY A 51 -1.19 -6.17 7.54
C GLY A 51 -0.75 -4.87 6.85
N TRP A 52 0.43 -4.36 7.21
CA TRP A 52 1.06 -3.24 6.50
C TRP A 52 1.37 -3.58 5.04
N GLY A 53 1.94 -4.77 4.78
CA GLY A 53 2.21 -5.28 3.44
C GLY A 53 0.95 -5.30 2.57
N ALA A 54 -0.16 -5.79 3.10
CA ALA A 54 -1.45 -5.78 2.41
C ALA A 54 -1.88 -4.36 2.02
N THR A 55 -1.77 -3.41 2.96
CA THR A 55 -2.07 -1.99 2.72
C THR A 55 -1.18 -1.36 1.65
N ALA A 56 0.13 -1.62 1.72
CA ALA A 56 1.09 -1.09 0.76
C ALA A 56 0.80 -1.60 -0.66
N GLN A 57 0.50 -2.89 -0.82
CA GLN A 57 0.22 -3.48 -2.13
C GLN A 57 -1.08 -2.94 -2.74
N ILE A 58 -2.17 -2.80 -1.98
CA ILE A 58 -3.43 -2.26 -2.54
C ILE A 58 -3.29 -0.79 -2.94
N LEU A 59 -2.51 -0.01 -2.19
CA LEU A 59 -2.20 1.38 -2.57
C LEU A 59 -1.33 1.44 -3.83
N LYS A 60 -0.38 0.52 -4.00
CA LYS A 60 0.37 0.38 -5.26
C LYS A 60 -0.55 -0.01 -6.42
N ALA A 61 -1.52 -0.91 -6.22
CA ALA A 61 -2.52 -1.26 -7.25
C ALA A 61 -3.31 -0.03 -7.70
N VAL A 62 -3.81 0.77 -6.75
CA VAL A 62 -4.55 2.00 -7.07
C VAL A 62 -3.65 3.01 -7.79
N ALA A 63 -2.42 3.21 -7.29
CA ALA A 63 -1.49 4.14 -7.92
C ALA A 63 -1.15 3.71 -9.35
N GLU A 64 -0.89 2.43 -9.60
CA GLU A 64 -0.65 1.86 -10.92
C GLU A 64 -1.87 2.08 -11.85
N GLN A 65 -3.08 1.75 -11.39
CA GLN A 65 -4.32 1.97 -12.15
C GLN A 65 -4.51 3.43 -12.55
N ARG A 66 -4.06 4.37 -11.72
CA ARG A 66 -4.19 5.81 -11.94
C ARG A 66 -2.97 6.44 -12.62
N GLY A 67 -1.94 5.65 -12.94
CA GLY A 67 -0.68 6.15 -13.52
C GLY A 67 0.11 7.07 -12.57
N TRP A 68 0.00 6.87 -11.27
CA TRP A 68 0.69 7.63 -10.23
C TRP A 68 2.01 6.95 -9.82
N ASP A 69 3.03 7.75 -9.53
CA ASP A 69 4.31 7.24 -9.03
C ASP A 69 4.12 6.56 -7.66
N HIS A 70 4.56 5.30 -7.56
CA HIS A 70 4.49 4.45 -6.38
C HIS A 70 5.83 3.77 -6.04
N SER A 71 6.93 4.27 -6.61
CA SER A 71 8.29 3.72 -6.47
C SER A 71 8.95 3.90 -5.09
N ARG A 72 8.32 4.63 -4.15
CA ARG A 72 8.92 4.98 -2.86
C ARG A 72 7.88 4.88 -1.75
N HIS A 73 8.33 4.56 -0.54
CA HIS A 73 7.49 4.43 0.65
C HIS A 73 6.55 5.63 0.88
N ARG A 74 7.07 6.86 0.68
CA ARG A 74 6.28 8.10 0.82
C ARG A 74 5.05 8.16 -0.10
N HIS A 75 5.06 7.41 -1.21
CA HIS A 75 3.99 7.45 -2.20
C HIS A 75 2.70 6.78 -1.72
N HIS A 76 2.75 5.94 -0.68
CA HIS A 76 1.54 5.44 -0.02
C HIS A 76 0.69 6.60 0.54
N LEU A 77 1.33 7.50 1.31
CA LEU A 77 0.65 8.67 1.87
C LEU A 77 0.17 9.65 0.79
N VAL A 78 0.94 9.80 -0.30
CA VAL A 78 0.53 10.63 -1.45
C VAL A 78 -0.72 10.04 -2.10
N THR A 79 -0.77 8.74 -2.31
CA THR A 79 -1.93 8.03 -2.89
C THR A 79 -3.16 8.21 -2.01
N VAL A 80 -3.04 8.01 -0.71
CA VAL A 80 -4.11 8.25 0.28
C VAL A 80 -4.61 9.70 0.24
N SER A 81 -3.69 10.67 0.14
CA SER A 81 -4.04 12.09 0.09
C SER A 81 -4.80 12.45 -1.18
N ARG A 82 -4.40 11.89 -2.33
CA ARG A 82 -5.10 12.07 -3.61
C ARG A 82 -6.50 11.45 -3.56
N LEU A 83 -6.61 10.21 -3.10
CA LEU A 83 -7.89 9.52 -2.94
C LEU A 83 -8.85 10.27 -2.03
N ARG A 84 -8.36 10.82 -0.91
CA ARG A 84 -9.17 11.65 -0.02
C ARG A 84 -9.68 12.90 -0.72
N ALA A 85 -8.85 13.55 -1.55
CA ALA A 85 -9.25 14.73 -2.30
C ALA A 85 -10.31 14.42 -3.36
N GLU A 86 -10.23 13.24 -4.01
CA GLU A 86 -11.18 12.81 -5.04
C GLU A 86 -12.51 12.32 -4.48
N THR A 87 -12.46 11.51 -3.42
CA THR A 87 -13.65 10.81 -2.89
C THR A 87 -14.35 11.57 -1.76
N GLY A 88 -13.65 12.52 -1.12
CA GLY A 88 -14.10 13.16 0.11
C GLY A 88 -14.17 12.20 1.32
N ALA A 89 -13.80 10.93 1.15
CA ALA A 89 -13.98 9.88 2.13
C ALA A 89 -12.90 10.00 3.23
N GLY A 90 -13.28 10.59 4.36
CA GLY A 90 -12.38 10.80 5.50
C GLY A 90 -11.93 9.52 6.19
N ASP A 91 -12.63 8.42 5.97
CA ASP A 91 -12.32 7.10 6.51
C ASP A 91 -11.06 6.47 5.90
N ILE A 92 -10.77 6.68 4.61
CA ILE A 92 -9.54 6.16 3.97
C ILE A 92 -8.29 6.61 4.74
N ARG A 93 -8.22 7.89 5.13
CA ARG A 93 -7.08 8.42 5.89
C ARG A 93 -6.99 7.82 7.28
N ARG A 94 -8.13 7.59 7.94
CA ARG A 94 -8.20 6.99 9.27
C ARG A 94 -7.74 5.54 9.24
N LEU A 95 -8.29 4.73 8.33
CA LEU A 95 -7.92 3.31 8.19
C LEU A 95 -6.42 3.16 7.84
N PHE A 96 -5.90 4.02 6.97
CA PHE A 96 -4.46 4.04 6.68
C PHE A 96 -3.59 4.40 7.90
N ASN A 97 -4.07 5.24 8.82
CA ASN A 97 -3.35 5.52 10.07
C ASN A 97 -3.28 4.27 10.95
N THR A 98 -4.37 3.50 11.04
CA THR A 98 -4.36 2.22 11.76
C THR A 98 -3.33 1.26 11.15
N ALA A 99 -3.32 1.11 9.83
CA ALA A 99 -2.31 0.31 9.13
C ALA A 99 -0.88 0.81 9.35
N SER A 100 -0.68 2.13 9.49
CA SER A 100 0.64 2.71 9.82
C SER A 100 1.06 2.35 11.24
N ALA A 101 0.13 2.28 12.19
CA ALA A 101 0.40 1.87 13.57
C ALA A 101 0.78 0.37 13.63
N LEU A 102 0.19 -0.49 12.79
CA LEU A 102 0.64 -1.88 12.64
C LEU A 102 2.10 -1.95 12.18
N HIS A 103 2.47 -1.13 11.19
CA HIS A 103 3.86 -1.07 10.74
C HIS A 103 4.83 -0.61 11.84
N GLU A 104 4.42 0.35 12.68
CA GLU A 104 5.19 0.73 13.87
C GLU A 104 5.29 -0.45 14.87
N ASN A 105 4.19 -1.17 15.08
CA ASN A 105 4.16 -2.34 15.97
C ASN A 105 5.09 -3.47 15.54
N PHE A 106 5.35 -3.65 14.24
CA PHE A 106 6.36 -4.62 13.79
C PHE A 106 7.74 -4.36 14.41
N TYR A 107 8.12 -3.09 14.62
CA TYR A 107 9.40 -2.71 15.22
C TYR A 107 9.35 -2.66 16.75
N GLU A 108 8.25 -2.14 17.30
CA GLU A 108 8.14 -1.84 18.73
C GLU A 108 7.51 -2.97 19.55
N ASN A 109 6.68 -3.82 18.92
CA ASN A 109 5.95 -4.93 19.53
C ASN A 109 5.22 -4.54 20.83
N THR A 110 4.43 -3.47 20.78
CA THR A 110 3.74 -2.89 21.94
C THR A 110 2.24 -3.15 21.96
N MET A 111 1.64 -3.47 20.80
CA MET A 111 0.20 -3.74 20.68
C MET A 111 -0.18 -5.09 21.29
N GLN A 112 -1.38 -5.11 21.88
CA GLN A 112 -2.03 -6.32 22.35
C GLN A 112 -2.71 -7.08 21.18
N THR A 113 -3.00 -8.36 21.39
CA THR A 113 -3.65 -9.21 20.38
C THR A 113 -4.95 -8.60 19.82
N PHE A 114 -5.79 -8.00 20.66
CA PHE A 114 -7.04 -7.39 20.20
C PHE A 114 -6.79 -6.13 19.36
N GLU A 115 -5.76 -5.33 19.67
CA GLU A 115 -5.40 -4.13 18.91
C GLU A 115 -4.85 -4.51 17.51
N VAL A 116 -4.08 -5.60 17.43
CA VAL A 116 -3.64 -6.14 16.13
C VAL A 116 -4.82 -6.69 15.35
N ALA A 117 -5.74 -7.43 15.99
CA ALA A 117 -6.92 -7.97 15.34
C ALA A 117 -7.82 -6.87 14.74
N GLU A 118 -8.14 -5.84 15.53
CA GLU A 118 -8.89 -4.66 15.08
C GLU A 118 -8.14 -3.90 13.98
N GLY A 119 -6.81 -3.82 14.08
CA GLY A 119 -5.98 -3.24 13.03
C GLY A 119 -6.08 -3.99 11.70
N LEU A 120 -6.12 -5.32 11.73
CA LEU A 120 -6.32 -6.13 10.51
C LEU A 120 -7.74 -5.99 9.95
N ASP A 121 -8.76 -5.82 10.80
CA ASP A 121 -10.12 -5.49 10.35
C ASP A 121 -10.17 -4.13 9.63
N ASP A 122 -9.43 -3.13 10.14
CA ASP A 122 -9.30 -1.82 9.49
C ASP A 122 -8.52 -1.91 8.15
N VAL A 123 -7.53 -2.79 8.04
CA VAL A 123 -6.82 -3.06 6.78
C VAL A 123 -7.77 -3.66 5.74
N GLU A 124 -8.57 -4.65 6.14
CA GLU A 124 -9.59 -5.26 5.27
C GLU A 124 -10.64 -4.23 4.82
N ALA A 125 -11.14 -3.40 5.75
CA ALA A 125 -12.08 -2.33 5.42
C ALA A 125 -11.48 -1.26 4.48
N LEU A 126 -10.16 -1.02 4.55
CA LEU A 126 -9.47 -0.16 3.58
C LEU A 126 -9.44 -0.82 2.22
N MET A 127 -9.10 -2.11 2.14
CA MET A 127 -9.07 -2.86 0.87
C MET A 127 -10.45 -2.88 0.21
N ASP A 128 -11.53 -3.11 0.96
CA ASP A 128 -12.91 -3.09 0.46
C ASP A 128 -13.30 -1.76 -0.19
N LYS A 129 -12.69 -0.64 0.26
CA LYS A 129 -12.90 0.68 -0.34
C LYS A 129 -12.06 0.90 -1.58
N LEU A 130 -10.88 0.30 -1.67
CA LEU A 130 -9.92 0.53 -2.74
C LEU A 130 -10.10 -0.41 -3.92
N ILE A 131 -10.48 -1.66 -3.68
CA ILE A 131 -10.71 -2.68 -4.73
C ILE A 131 -11.74 -2.20 -5.78
N PRO A 132 -12.91 -1.61 -5.40
CA PRO A 132 -13.87 -1.11 -6.38
C PRO A 132 -13.35 0.02 -7.28
N LEU A 133 -12.25 0.69 -6.88
CA LEU A 133 -11.60 1.73 -7.68
C LEU A 133 -10.70 1.16 -8.77
N LEU A 134 -10.38 -0.13 -8.72
CA LEU A 134 -9.54 -0.82 -9.70
C LEU A 134 -10.31 -1.23 -10.96
N SER A 135 -11.64 -1.40 -10.87
CA SER A 135 -12.49 -1.88 -11.97
C SER A 135 -13.09 -0.77 -12.85
N GLN A 136 -12.82 0.50 -12.56
CA GLN A 136 -13.42 1.63 -13.29
C GLN A 136 -12.44 2.27 -14.26
N THR A 137 -12.42 1.81 -15.51
CA THR A 137 -11.89 2.58 -16.64
C THR A 137 -12.69 2.30 -17.92
N GLU A 138 -13.89 2.87 -17.98
CA GLU A 138 -14.44 3.42 -19.22
C GLU A 138 -14.72 4.89 -18.87
N SER A 139 -14.26 5.94 -19.55
CA SER A 139 -13.75 6.10 -20.91
C SER A 139 -12.78 7.29 -20.89
N ARG A 140 -11.64 7.19 -21.57
CA ARG A 140 -10.91 8.40 -22.02
C ARG A 140 -11.21 8.55 -23.51
N PRO A 141 -12.08 9.50 -23.94
CA PRO A 141 -12.16 9.79 -25.36
C PRO A 141 -10.83 10.40 -25.80
N LEU A 142 -10.41 9.99 -27.00
CA LEU A 142 -9.23 10.47 -27.72
C LEU A 142 -9.32 11.98 -27.99
#